data_AF-A0A9X2J4B7-F1
#
_entry.id   AF-A0A9X2J4B7-F1
#
_cell.length_a   1.000
_cell.length_b   1.000
_cell.length_c   1.000
_cell.angle_alpha   90.00
_cell.angle_beta   90.00
_cell.angle_gamma   90.00
#
_symmetry.space_group_name_H-M   'P 1'
#
loop_
_entity.id
_entity.type
_entity.pdbx_description
1 polymer ?
#
loop_
_entity_poly.entity_id
_entity_poly.type
_entity_poly.pdbx_seq_one_letter_code
_entity_poly.pdbx_strand_id
1 'polypeptide(L)'
;MAIDYIAIHQQRIIARGTLQAIARQVKTRGNNLEPIVFERESCKRVEVDWHGDIEDVLARLATDTPPSKTKRGRPKLGVIPKEVTLLPRHWEWLRRQPGGASVTLRKLVEQAQKHVSPEERITLKQQQLDGLMLLVAGDAEGFEDASRALYRNSKISFETATRSWPDEIKQLVLEKFNEIAEMHSGTL
;
A
#
# COMPACT_ATOMS: atom_id res chain seq x y z
N MET A 1 9.87 -11.88 -3.59
CA MET A 1 9.29 -12.00 -2.23
C MET A 1 7.77 -11.91 -2.39
N ALA A 2 7.00 -12.73 -1.69
CA ALA A 2 5.55 -12.62 -1.71
C ALA A 2 5.14 -11.30 -1.01
N ILE A 3 4.14 -10.61 -1.54
CA ILE A 3 3.57 -9.42 -0.91
C ILE A 3 2.88 -9.86 0.39
N ASP A 4 3.21 -9.18 1.48
CA ASP A 4 2.69 -9.45 2.81
C ASP A 4 1.60 -8.44 3.19
N TYR A 5 0.55 -8.93 3.84
CA TYR A 5 -0.62 -8.16 4.21
C TYR A 5 -0.91 -8.30 5.69
N ILE A 6 -1.63 -7.32 6.25
CA ILE A 6 -2.07 -7.29 7.64
C ILE A 6 -3.58 -7.04 7.64
N ALA A 7 -4.33 -7.86 8.38
CA ALA A 7 -5.75 -7.66 8.64
C ALA A 7 -5.98 -7.16 10.06
N ILE A 8 -6.67 -6.04 10.18
CA ILE A 8 -6.96 -5.35 11.44
C ILE A 8 -8.48 -5.29 11.64
N HIS A 9 -8.93 -5.67 12.82
CA HIS A 9 -10.33 -5.55 13.23
C HIS A 9 -10.37 -4.99 14.66
N GLN A 10 -11.14 -3.92 14.87
CA GLN A 10 -11.26 -3.26 16.19
C GLN A 10 -9.90 -2.98 16.85
N GLN A 11 -8.98 -2.37 16.09
CA GLN A 11 -7.62 -2.02 16.54
C GLN A 11 -6.77 -3.21 17.03
N ARG A 12 -7.07 -4.42 16.55
CA ARG A 12 -6.24 -5.62 16.77
C ARG A 12 -5.88 -6.27 15.46
N ILE A 13 -4.64 -6.74 15.36
CA ILE A 13 -4.16 -7.48 14.21
C ILE A 13 -4.67 -8.91 14.34
N ILE A 14 -5.60 -9.28 13.47
CA ILE A 14 -6.18 -10.62 13.49
C ILE A 14 -5.40 -11.56 12.56
N ALA A 15 -4.85 -11.10 11.43
CA ALA A 15 -4.10 -11.99 10.54
C ALA A 15 -2.94 -11.26 9.86
N ARG A 16 -1.91 -12.03 9.50
CA ARG A 16 -0.77 -11.60 8.68
C ARG A 16 -0.47 -12.67 7.64
N GLY A 17 0.11 -12.28 6.50
CA GLY A 17 0.50 -13.16 5.42
C GLY A 17 -0.08 -12.75 4.06
N THR A 18 -0.18 -13.70 3.15
CA THR A 18 -0.80 -13.46 1.83
C THR A 18 -2.31 -13.20 1.98
N LEU A 19 -2.93 -12.51 1.00
CA LEU A 19 -4.40 -12.31 0.99
C LEU A 19 -5.18 -13.62 1.14
N GLN A 20 -4.70 -14.71 0.53
CA GLN A 20 -5.30 -16.03 0.65
C GLN A 20 -5.20 -16.56 2.09
N ALA A 21 -4.03 -16.42 2.72
CA ALA A 21 -3.84 -16.85 4.11
C ALA A 21 -4.71 -16.02 5.08
N ILE A 22 -4.81 -14.71 4.85
CA ILE A 22 -5.70 -13.82 5.60
C ILE A 22 -7.16 -14.25 5.42
N ALA A 23 -7.63 -14.46 4.18
CA ALA A 23 -9.01 -14.86 3.92
C ALA A 23 -9.39 -16.12 4.69
N ARG A 24 -8.51 -17.13 4.68
CA ARG A 24 -8.70 -18.37 5.44
C ARG A 24 -8.75 -18.11 6.95
N GLN A 25 -7.79 -17.38 7.50
CA GLN A 25 -7.73 -17.07 8.93
C GLN A 25 -8.94 -16.26 9.43
N VAL A 26 -9.43 -15.32 8.63
CA VAL A 26 -10.58 -14.48 8.97
C VAL A 26 -11.85 -15.32 9.00
N LYS A 27 -12.08 -16.15 7.97
CA LYS A 27 -13.28 -17.00 7.89
C LYS A 27 -13.33 -18.09 8.97
N THR A 28 -12.19 -18.64 9.38
CA THR A 28 -12.12 -19.58 10.51
C THR A 28 -12.55 -18.94 11.84
N ARG A 29 -12.36 -17.63 12.01
CA ARG A 29 -12.77 -16.92 13.24
C ARG A 29 -14.25 -16.54 13.27
N GLY A 30 -14.88 -16.38 12.11
CA GLY A 30 -16.29 -16.08 12.00
C GLY A 30 -16.68 -15.62 10.61
N ASN A 31 -17.89 -15.96 10.19
CA ASN A 31 -18.37 -15.63 8.85
C ASN A 31 -18.67 -14.13 8.65
N ASN A 32 -18.91 -13.40 9.75
CA ASN A 32 -19.35 -12.01 9.75
C ASN A 32 -18.24 -11.00 10.13
N LEU A 33 -16.97 -11.42 10.07
CA LEU A 33 -15.84 -10.54 10.33
C LEU A 33 -15.42 -9.85 9.03
N GLU A 34 -15.37 -8.52 9.08
CA GLU A 34 -14.96 -7.67 7.97
C GLU A 34 -13.75 -6.80 8.38
N PRO A 35 -12.55 -7.39 8.49
CA PRO A 35 -11.36 -6.63 8.84
C PRO A 35 -10.94 -5.70 7.71
N ILE A 36 -10.25 -4.63 8.09
CA ILE A 36 -9.53 -3.76 7.18
C ILE A 36 -8.20 -4.45 6.85
N VAL A 37 -7.90 -4.59 5.55
CA VAL A 37 -6.66 -5.23 5.07
C VAL A 37 -5.74 -4.19 4.47
N PHE A 38 -4.45 -4.29 4.79
CA PHE A 38 -3.40 -3.43 4.26
C PHE A 38 -2.26 -4.25 3.68
N GLU A 39 -1.66 -3.80 2.60
CA GLU A 39 -0.33 -4.23 2.20
C GLU A 39 0.70 -3.65 3.19
N ARG A 40 1.54 -4.52 3.78
CA ARG A 40 2.44 -4.14 4.87
C ARG A 40 3.45 -3.07 4.48
N GLU A 41 4.00 -3.14 3.27
CA GLU A 41 5.08 -2.25 2.84
C GLU A 41 4.61 -0.86 2.42
N SER A 42 3.51 -0.80 1.68
CA SER A 42 2.97 0.45 1.13
C SER A 42 1.92 1.09 2.05
N CYS A 43 1.52 0.40 3.12
CA CYS A 43 0.36 0.74 3.96
C CYS A 43 -0.94 0.95 3.15
N LYS A 44 -1.00 0.44 1.91
CA LYS A 44 -2.15 0.63 1.05
C LYS A 44 -3.28 -0.29 1.50
N ARG A 45 -4.46 0.28 1.74
CA ARG A 45 -5.68 -0.49 1.99
C ARG A 45 -6.03 -1.33 0.76
N VAL A 46 -6.36 -2.59 0.99
CA VAL A 46 -6.92 -3.51 0.01
C VAL A 46 -8.39 -3.72 0.34
N GLU A 47 -9.25 -3.52 -0.65
CA GLU A 47 -10.66 -3.87 -0.53
C GLU A 47 -10.81 -5.38 -0.74
N VAL A 48 -11.44 -6.04 0.22
CA VAL A 48 -11.75 -7.46 0.16
C VAL A 48 -13.24 -7.62 0.37
N ASP A 49 -13.90 -8.27 -0.58
CA ASP A 49 -15.29 -8.67 -0.41
C ASP A 49 -15.35 -9.90 0.50
N TRP A 50 -15.83 -9.69 1.72
CA TRP A 50 -15.96 -10.71 2.75
C TRP A 50 -17.26 -11.51 2.66
N HIS A 51 -18.14 -11.29 1.68
CA HIS A 51 -19.40 -12.01 1.61
C HIS A 51 -19.23 -13.48 1.20
N GLY A 52 -20.03 -14.36 1.82
CA GLY A 52 -20.06 -15.80 1.52
C GLY A 52 -19.09 -16.63 2.36
N ASP A 53 -18.80 -17.83 1.90
CA ASP A 53 -17.88 -18.74 2.58
C ASP A 53 -16.40 -18.48 2.21
N ILE A 54 -15.51 -19.34 2.69
CA ILE A 54 -14.07 -19.23 2.44
C ILE A 54 -13.74 -19.35 0.94
N GLU A 55 -14.46 -20.19 0.20
CA GLU A 55 -14.20 -20.46 -1.21
C GLU A 55 -14.72 -19.32 -2.09
N ASP A 56 -15.86 -18.73 -1.74
CA ASP A 56 -16.39 -17.53 -2.40
C ASP A 56 -15.38 -16.36 -2.34
N VAL A 57 -14.85 -16.08 -1.15
CA VAL A 57 -13.87 -15.01 -0.95
C VAL A 57 -12.57 -15.29 -1.70
N LEU A 58 -12.07 -16.53 -1.65
CA LEU A 58 -10.85 -16.93 -2.36
C LEU A 58 -11.01 -16.85 -3.88
N ALA A 59 -12.17 -17.21 -4.42
CA ALA A 59 -12.46 -17.11 -5.84
C ALA A 59 -12.42 -15.65 -6.33
N ARG A 60 -12.99 -14.72 -5.57
CA ARG A 60 -12.93 -13.28 -5.89
C ARG A 60 -11.49 -12.75 -5.85
N LEU A 61 -10.73 -13.09 -4.81
CA LEU A 61 -9.31 -12.71 -4.69
C LEU A 61 -8.45 -13.25 -5.85
N ALA A 62 -8.76 -14.44 -6.36
CA ALA A 62 -8.08 -15.01 -7.52
C ALA A 62 -8.41 -14.28 -8.82
N THR A 63 -9.60 -13.66 -8.92
CA THR A 63 -10.06 -12.93 -10.11
C THR A 63 -9.44 -11.53 -10.20
N ASP A 64 -9.19 -10.90 -9.05
CA ASP A 64 -8.54 -9.58 -8.96
C ASP A 64 -7.01 -9.64 -9.10
N THR A 65 -6.44 -10.83 -9.09
CA THR A 65 -5.05 -11.04 -9.52
C THR A 65 -5.06 -11.09 -11.05
N PRO A 66 -4.30 -10.22 -11.77
CA PRO A 66 -4.25 -10.29 -13.23
C PRO A 66 -3.89 -11.73 -13.63
N PRO A 67 -4.69 -12.36 -14.52
CA PRO A 67 -4.62 -13.80 -14.72
C PRO A 67 -3.23 -14.20 -15.21
N SER A 68 -2.51 -14.92 -14.35
CA SER A 68 -1.24 -15.54 -14.70
C SER A 68 -1.51 -16.91 -15.30
N LYS A 69 -1.19 -16.99 -16.61
CA LYS A 69 -0.84 -18.16 -17.44
C LYS A 69 -1.87 -18.69 -18.47
N THR A 70 -1.41 -18.51 -19.71
CA THR A 70 -1.43 -19.44 -20.87
C THR A 70 -2.70 -19.63 -21.68
N LYS A 71 -2.77 -18.88 -22.80
CA LYS A 71 -3.05 -19.48 -24.11
C LYS A 71 -1.90 -19.15 -25.06
N ARG A 72 -1.34 -20.17 -25.73
CA ARG A 72 -0.30 -20.04 -26.77
C ARG A 72 -0.84 -19.18 -27.92
N GLY A 73 -0.37 -17.94 -28.00
CA GLY A 73 -0.71 -16.93 -29.00
C GLY A 73 0.04 -15.64 -28.69
N ARG A 74 0.34 -14.83 -29.72
CA ARG A 74 1.20 -13.62 -29.68
C ARG A 74 1.17 -12.94 -28.30
N PRO A 75 2.31 -12.78 -27.60
CA PRO A 75 2.32 -12.29 -26.23
C PRO A 75 1.58 -10.96 -26.14
N LYS A 76 0.41 -10.96 -25.49
CA LYS A 76 -0.26 -9.72 -25.09
C LYS A 76 0.69 -9.02 -24.12
N LEU A 77 1.06 -7.78 -24.40
CA LEU A 77 2.04 -7.00 -23.60
C LEU A 77 1.56 -6.69 -22.16
N GLY A 78 0.46 -7.28 -21.68
CA GLY A 78 -0.08 -7.05 -20.35
C GLY A 78 -0.49 -5.60 -20.07
N VAL A 79 -0.70 -4.78 -21.11
CA VAL A 79 -1.05 -3.36 -20.94
C VAL A 79 -2.54 -3.18 -20.72
N ILE A 80 -2.92 -2.48 -19.65
CA ILE A 80 -4.28 -2.04 -19.38
C ILE A 80 -4.40 -0.58 -19.85
N PRO A 81 -5.23 -0.25 -20.85
CA PRO A 81 -5.40 1.13 -21.29
C PRO A 81 -6.12 1.95 -20.22
N LYS A 82 -5.63 3.17 -20.00
CA LYS A 82 -6.23 4.19 -19.14
C LYS A 82 -6.17 5.53 -19.87
N GLU A 83 -7.11 6.42 -19.57
CA GLU A 83 -7.20 7.74 -20.20
C GLU A 83 -6.26 8.74 -19.51
N VAL A 84 -5.61 9.59 -20.31
CA VAL A 84 -4.76 10.68 -19.83
C VAL A 84 -5.10 11.95 -20.62
N THR A 85 -5.24 13.06 -19.90
CA THR A 85 -5.50 14.37 -20.49
C THR A 85 -4.23 15.19 -20.47
N LEU A 86 -3.77 15.63 -21.65
CA LEU A 86 -2.55 16.42 -21.81
C LEU A 86 -2.82 17.62 -22.72
N LEU A 87 -1.99 18.65 -22.59
CA LEU A 87 -2.06 19.84 -23.44
C LEU A 87 -1.80 19.48 -24.92
N PRO A 88 -2.42 20.20 -25.89
CA PRO A 88 -2.24 19.93 -27.32
C PRO A 88 -0.76 19.86 -27.75
N ARG A 89 0.07 20.78 -27.25
CA ARG A 89 1.52 20.79 -27.51
C ARG A 89 2.24 19.51 -27.06
N HIS A 90 1.80 18.88 -25.97
CA HIS A 90 2.38 17.63 -25.48
C HIS A 90 1.99 16.47 -26.39
N TRP A 91 0.74 16.45 -26.88
CA TRP A 91 0.30 15.46 -27.87
C TRP A 91 1.04 15.57 -29.19
N GLU A 92 1.29 16.79 -29.66
CA GLU A 92 2.13 17.01 -30.85
C GLU A 92 3.55 16.51 -30.64
N TRP A 93 4.15 16.78 -29.48
CA TRP A 93 5.48 16.27 -29.16
C TRP A 93 5.50 14.73 -29.08
N LEU A 94 4.52 14.11 -28.40
CA LEU A 94 4.41 12.65 -28.25
C LEU A 94 4.22 11.92 -29.59
N ARG A 95 3.47 12.51 -30.53
CA ARG A 95 3.26 11.95 -31.87
C ARG A 95 4.53 11.89 -32.71
N ARG A 96 5.51 12.77 -32.45
CA ARG A 96 6.79 12.83 -33.16
C ARG A 96 7.82 11.81 -32.64
N GLN A 97 7.51 11.09 -31.57
CA GLN A 97 8.48 10.20 -30.91
C GLN A 97 8.59 8.83 -31.58
N PRO A 98 9.80 8.25 -31.67
CA PRO A 98 9.99 6.92 -32.21
C PRO A 98 9.32 5.87 -31.30
N GLY A 99 8.44 5.05 -31.88
CA GLY A 99 7.63 4.06 -31.15
C GLY A 99 6.30 4.57 -30.61
N GLY A 100 5.97 5.85 -30.86
CA GLY A 100 4.68 6.44 -30.56
C GLY A 100 4.47 6.85 -29.10
N ALA A 101 3.35 7.53 -28.84
CA ALA A 101 3.05 8.16 -27.56
C ALA A 101 3.15 7.20 -26.37
N SER A 102 2.58 5.99 -26.47
CA SER A 102 2.55 5.03 -25.35
C SER A 102 3.93 4.50 -24.96
N VAL A 103 4.84 4.29 -25.93
CA VAL A 103 6.22 3.84 -25.63
C VAL A 103 6.99 4.96 -24.95
N THR A 104 6.86 6.19 -25.44
CA THR A 104 7.53 7.34 -24.83
C THR A 104 7.01 7.63 -23.43
N LEU A 105 5.69 7.65 -23.23
CA LEU A 105 5.10 7.83 -21.90
C LEU A 105 5.60 6.77 -20.92
N ARG A 106 5.66 5.50 -21.33
CA ARG A 106 6.21 4.44 -20.47
C ARG A 106 7.67 4.71 -20.10
N LYS A 107 8.52 5.08 -21.05
CA LYS A 107 9.93 5.41 -20.79
C LYS A 107 10.08 6.61 -19.85
N LEU A 108 9.28 7.66 -20.05
CA LEU A 108 9.28 8.84 -19.18
C LEU A 108 8.85 8.48 -17.75
N VAL A 109 7.81 7.64 -17.60
CA VAL A 109 7.38 7.13 -16.29
C VAL A 109 8.47 6.26 -15.66
N GLU A 110 9.09 5.34 -16.40
CA GLU A 110 10.19 4.51 -15.92
C GLU A 110 11.41 5.34 -15.50
N GLN A 111 11.73 6.40 -16.24
CA GLN A 111 12.80 7.33 -15.89
C GLN A 111 12.45 8.11 -14.62
N ALA A 112 11.24 8.68 -14.54
CA ALA A 112 10.78 9.38 -13.35
C ALA A 112 10.78 8.46 -12.11
N GLN A 113 10.34 7.21 -12.26
CA GLN A 113 10.38 6.20 -11.19
C GLN A 113 11.81 5.86 -10.75
N LYS A 114 12.79 5.88 -11.66
CA LYS A 114 14.20 5.63 -11.33
C LYS A 114 14.87 6.80 -10.61
N HIS A 115 14.33 8.01 -10.72
CA HIS A 115 14.92 9.24 -10.21
C HIS A 115 14.14 9.84 -9.04
N VAL A 116 13.28 9.06 -8.36
CA VAL A 116 12.61 9.52 -7.13
C VAL A 116 13.68 9.81 -6.08
N SER A 117 13.72 11.06 -5.59
CA SER A 117 14.73 11.46 -4.62
C SER A 117 14.54 10.73 -3.29
N PRO A 118 15.59 10.56 -2.47
CA PRO A 118 15.43 10.01 -1.12
C PRO A 118 14.38 10.76 -0.29
N GLU A 119 14.31 12.09 -0.44
CA GLU A 119 13.33 12.95 0.24
C GLU A 119 11.89 12.67 -0.21
N GLU A 120 11.66 12.48 -1.51
CA GLU A 120 10.35 12.09 -2.07
C GLU A 120 9.93 10.70 -1.59
N ARG A 121 10.88 9.75 -1.51
CA ARG A 121 10.62 8.40 -0.98
C ARG A 121 10.24 8.43 0.51
N ILE A 122 10.93 9.25 1.30
CA ILE A 122 10.64 9.45 2.72
C ILE A 122 9.25 10.06 2.89
N THR A 123 8.96 11.13 2.14
CA THR A 123 7.66 11.82 2.18
C THR A 123 6.52 10.86 1.82
N LEU A 124 6.70 10.03 0.79
CA LEU A 124 5.73 9.01 0.42
C LEU A 124 5.50 8.01 1.56
N LYS A 125 6.56 7.52 2.21
CA LYS A 125 6.45 6.57 3.33
C LYS A 125 5.81 7.22 4.57
N GLN A 126 6.08 8.49 4.84
CA GLN A 126 5.40 9.25 5.90
C GLN A 126 3.90 9.37 5.61
N GLN A 127 3.50 9.76 4.39
CA GLN A 127 2.08 9.84 3.99
C GLN A 127 1.38 8.48 4.11
N GLN A 128 2.07 7.40 3.73
CA GLN A 128 1.56 6.03 3.85
C GLN A 128 1.31 5.65 5.32
N LEU A 129 2.25 5.94 6.22
CA LEU A 129 2.10 5.66 7.64
C LEU A 129 1.03 6.54 8.29
N ASP A 130 0.98 7.83 7.94
CA ASP A 130 -0.05 8.77 8.42
C ASP A 130 -1.46 8.32 8.03
N GLY A 131 -1.64 7.87 6.78
CA GLY A 131 -2.90 7.30 6.31
C GLY A 131 -3.29 6.00 7.03
N LEU A 132 -2.32 5.13 7.33
CA LEU A 132 -2.55 3.93 8.15
C LEU A 132 -3.03 4.32 9.56
N MET A 133 -2.30 5.22 10.22
CA MET A 133 -2.62 5.71 11.57
C MET A 133 -4.02 6.32 11.62
N LEU A 134 -4.38 7.16 10.65
CA LEU A 134 -5.70 7.76 10.56
C LEU A 134 -6.81 6.69 10.52
N LEU A 135 -6.60 5.62 9.76
CA LEU A 135 -7.61 4.57 9.60
C LEU A 135 -7.71 3.61 10.79
N VAL A 136 -6.61 3.33 11.50
CA VAL A 136 -6.60 2.35 12.61
C VAL A 136 -6.67 3.00 13.99
N ALA A 137 -6.31 4.27 14.10
CA ALA A 137 -6.13 4.99 15.35
C ALA A 137 -6.52 6.49 15.25
N GLY A 138 -7.28 6.91 14.23
CA GLY A 138 -7.67 8.31 14.07
C GLY A 138 -8.47 8.90 15.24
N ASP A 139 -9.28 8.05 15.91
CA ASP A 139 -10.04 8.43 17.11
C ASP A 139 -9.27 8.19 18.42
N ALA A 140 -8.03 7.68 18.35
CA ALA A 140 -7.23 7.41 19.53
C ALA A 140 -6.56 8.69 20.06
N GLU A 141 -6.44 8.79 21.39
CA GLU A 141 -5.69 9.86 22.03
C GLU A 141 -4.24 9.91 21.51
N GLY A 142 -3.71 11.11 21.29
CA GLY A 142 -2.34 11.32 20.82
C GLY A 142 -2.14 11.17 19.30
N PHE A 143 -3.18 10.88 18.51
CA PHE A 143 -3.06 10.79 17.04
C PHE A 143 -2.45 12.02 16.39
N GLU A 144 -2.93 13.22 16.72
CA GLU A 144 -2.38 14.44 16.11
C GLU A 144 -0.90 14.65 16.45
N ASP A 145 -0.51 14.34 17.69
CA ASP A 145 0.88 14.48 18.13
C ASP A 145 1.77 13.40 17.51
N ALA A 146 1.26 12.19 17.29
CA ALA A 146 1.94 11.14 16.54
C ALA A 146 2.15 11.55 15.07
N SER A 147 1.13 12.11 14.42
CA SER A 147 1.24 12.64 13.06
C SER A 147 2.26 13.78 12.97
N ARG A 148 2.23 14.74 13.89
CA ARG A 148 3.25 15.81 13.98
C ARG A 148 4.66 15.26 14.20
N ALA A 149 4.81 14.26 15.06
CA ALA A 149 6.10 13.63 15.34
C ALA A 149 6.65 12.84 14.14
N LEU A 150 5.77 12.20 13.37
CA LEU A 150 6.11 11.49 12.12
C LEU A 150 6.78 12.43 11.11
N TYR A 151 6.14 13.56 10.80
CA TYR A 151 6.68 14.51 9.82
C TYR A 151 7.94 15.25 10.33
N ARG A 152 8.10 15.39 11.65
CA ARG A 152 9.34 15.92 12.26
C ARG A 152 10.43 14.87 12.46
N ASN A 153 10.17 13.61 12.11
CA ASN A 153 11.05 12.47 12.37
C ASN A 153 11.54 12.39 13.84
N SER A 154 10.66 12.66 14.81
CA SER A 154 10.99 12.64 16.24
C SER A 154 10.52 11.34 16.90
N LYS A 155 11.44 10.38 17.07
CA LYS A 155 11.13 9.08 17.69
C LYS A 155 10.55 9.20 19.09
N ILE A 156 11.17 10.04 19.94
CA ILE A 156 10.77 10.22 21.34
C ILE A 156 9.35 10.79 21.42
N SER A 157 9.05 11.79 20.60
CA SER A 157 7.71 12.38 20.54
C SER A 157 6.68 11.38 20.03
N PHE A 158 7.04 10.56 19.03
CA PHE A 158 6.15 9.55 18.45
C PHE A 158 5.84 8.41 19.43
N GLU A 159 6.84 7.89 20.15
CA GLU A 159 6.66 6.88 21.20
C GLU A 159 5.78 7.41 22.35
N THR A 160 5.95 8.68 22.72
CA THR A 160 5.14 9.32 23.76
C THR A 160 3.69 9.45 23.32
N ALA A 161 3.45 9.93 22.10
CA ALA A 161 2.11 10.16 21.55
C ALA A 161 1.32 8.86 21.35
N THR A 162 2.00 7.76 20.99
CA THR A 162 1.37 6.45 20.73
C THR A 162 1.26 5.56 21.98
N ARG A 163 1.64 6.06 23.17
CA ARG A 163 1.77 5.25 24.39
C ARG A 163 0.46 4.57 24.82
N SER A 164 -0.68 5.24 24.66
CA SER A 164 -2.01 4.75 25.05
C SER A 164 -2.65 3.82 24.00
N TRP A 165 -2.03 3.68 22.82
CA TRP A 165 -2.59 2.87 21.75
C TRP A 165 -2.50 1.37 22.05
N PRO A 166 -3.40 0.55 21.49
CA PRO A 166 -3.31 -0.90 21.59
C PRO A 166 -1.93 -1.42 21.18
N ASP A 167 -1.34 -2.32 21.97
CA ASP A 167 0.06 -2.73 21.84
C ASP A 167 0.43 -3.21 20.43
N GLU A 168 -0.46 -3.98 19.79
CA GLU A 168 -0.25 -4.49 18.43
C GLU A 168 -0.20 -3.37 17.38
N ILE A 169 -1.02 -2.33 17.53
CA ILE A 169 -1.05 -1.17 16.63
C ILE A 169 0.17 -0.29 16.89
N LYS A 170 0.45 0.02 18.17
CA LYS A 170 1.63 0.76 18.60
C LYS A 170 2.91 0.12 18.05
N GLN A 171 3.06 -1.19 18.18
CA GLN A 171 4.23 -1.91 17.68
C GLN A 171 4.33 -1.81 16.15
N LEU A 172 3.21 -1.98 15.42
CA LEU A 172 3.19 -1.86 13.97
C LEU A 172 3.61 -0.46 13.48
N VAL A 173 3.07 0.60 14.10
CA VAL A 173 3.39 1.97 13.66
C VAL A 173 4.80 2.39 14.07
N LEU A 174 5.31 1.91 15.20
CA LEU A 174 6.70 2.13 15.63
C LEU A 174 7.70 1.43 14.71
N GLU A 175 7.40 0.19 14.30
CA GLU A 175 8.20 -0.53 13.31
C GLU A 175 8.32 0.28 12.01
N LYS A 176 7.18 0.74 11.48
CA LYS A 176 7.13 1.55 10.26
C LYS A 176 7.80 2.92 10.43
N PHE A 177 7.66 3.56 11.59
CA PHE A 177 8.36 4.81 11.89
C PHE A 177 9.88 4.60 11.86
N ASN A 178 10.40 3.53 12.47
CA ASN A 178 11.84 3.26 12.50
C ASN A 178 12.40 3.03 11.09
N GLU A 179 11.68 2.31 10.22
CA GLU A 179 12.07 2.16 8.81
C GLU A 179 12.24 3.53 8.11
N ILE A 180 11.34 4.48 8.38
CA ILE A 180 11.41 5.85 7.83
C ILE A 180 12.56 6.64 8.46
N ALA A 181 12.77 6.50 9.76
CA ALA A 181 13.86 7.18 10.46
C ALA A 181 15.24 6.73 9.95
N GLU A 182 15.40 5.45 9.61
CA GLU A 182 16.61 4.90 9.00
C GLU A 182 16.84 5.43 7.57
N MET A 183 15.76 5.70 6.82
CA MET A 183 15.85 6.37 5.52
C MET A 183 16.41 7.79 5.66
N HIS A 184 16.03 8.51 6.73
CA HIS A 184 16.56 9.85 7.02
C HIS A 184 18.04 9.83 7.41
N SER A 185 18.53 8.79 8.08
CA SER A 185 19.95 8.65 8.45
C SER A 185 20.82 8.09 7.33
N GLY A 186 20.24 7.71 6.19
CA GLY A 186 20.95 7.15 5.03
C GLY A 186 21.49 5.74 5.26
N THR A 187 20.88 4.95 6.15
CA THR A 187 21.42 3.65 6.61
C THR A 187 20.81 2.44 5.87
N LEU A 188 20.36 2.60 4.63
CA LEU A 188 19.74 1.53 3.82
C LEU A 188 20.61 1.09 2.64
#